data_AF-A0A4V2JH02-F1
#
_entry.id   AF-A0A4V2JH02-F1
#
_cell.length_a   1.000
_cell.length_b   1.000
_cell.length_c   1.000
_cell.angle_alpha   90.00
_cell.angle_beta   90.00
_cell.angle_gamma   90.00
#
_symmetry.space_group_name_H-M   'P 1'
#
loop_
_entity.id
_entity.type
_entity.pdbx_description
1 polymer ?
#
loop_
_entity_poly.entity_id
_entity_poly.type
_entity_poly.pdbx_seq_one_letter_code
_entity_poly.pdbx_strand_id
1 'polypeptide(L)'
;MTVAELTVEVLAEKLLTQFDSKKFVEWAVSALQLGCESEHLFVLAGLDGEPTEEREKYFWKSVQDLDIEVARTEGELNYCYALMIADKAIKKEIGIDYAFSEMLKIVYASDYEHRYLPFLILMKTWII
;
A
#
# COMPACT_ATOMS: atom_id res chain seq x y z
N MET A 1 -6.62 1.76 11.22
CA MET A 1 -5.60 2.02 10.20
C MET A 1 -4.89 3.32 10.56
N THR A 2 -3.56 3.31 10.62
CA THR A 2 -2.69 4.47 10.89
C THR A 2 -2.16 5.06 9.58
N VAL A 3 -1.61 6.27 9.64
CA VAL A 3 -0.98 6.88 8.45
C VAL A 3 0.24 6.08 7.96
N ALA A 4 0.98 5.45 8.88
CA ALA A 4 2.10 4.58 8.53
C ALA A 4 1.64 3.34 7.77
N GLU A 5 0.55 2.69 8.20
CA GLU A 5 -0.05 1.55 7.49
C GLU A 5 -0.51 1.94 6.09
N LEU A 6 -1.17 3.10 5.95
CA LEU A 6 -1.56 3.69 4.67
C LEU A 6 -0.36 3.93 3.74
N THR A 7 0.74 4.47 4.29
CA THR A 7 1.97 4.72 3.51
C THR A 7 2.60 3.42 3.03
N VAL A 8 2.64 2.39 3.87
CA VAL A 8 3.14 1.06 3.49
C VAL A 8 2.29 0.46 2.36
N GLU A 9 0.96 0.55 2.45
CA GLU A 9 0.03 0.07 1.43
C GLU A 9 0.33 0.68 0.06
N VAL A 10 0.35 2.02 -0.03
CA VAL A 10 0.58 2.72 -1.29
C VAL A 10 1.97 2.43 -1.87
N LEU A 11 2.99 2.39 -1.01
CA LEU A 11 4.35 2.11 -1.46
C LEU A 11 4.53 0.68 -1.94
N ALA A 12 3.91 -0.29 -1.28
CA ALA A 12 3.95 -1.66 -1.73
C ALA A 12 3.19 -1.84 -3.05
N GLU A 13 2.01 -1.24 -3.19
CA GLU A 13 1.28 -1.26 -4.44
C GLU A 13 2.05 -0.59 -5.59
N LYS A 14 2.86 0.42 -5.29
CA LYS A 14 3.78 1.04 -6.26
C LYS A 14 4.86 0.07 -6.76
N LEU A 15 5.30 -0.87 -5.93
CA LEU A 15 6.25 -1.93 -6.33
C LEU A 15 5.60 -3.00 -7.20
N LEU A 16 4.27 -3.10 -7.20
CA LEU A 16 3.53 -4.04 -8.05
C LEU A 16 3.37 -3.49 -9.47
N THR A 17 3.13 -4.38 -10.43
CA THR A 17 2.91 -3.98 -11.83
C THR A 17 1.67 -3.09 -12.00
N GLN A 18 1.79 -2.03 -12.81
CA GLN A 18 0.70 -1.11 -13.20
C GLN A 18 0.12 -0.27 -12.04
N PHE A 19 0.98 0.42 -11.29
CA PHE A 19 0.55 1.36 -10.25
C PHE A 19 -0.22 2.58 -10.81
N ASP A 20 -1.39 2.85 -10.25
CA ASP A 20 -2.15 4.08 -10.49
C ASP A 20 -1.73 5.17 -9.48
N SER A 21 -1.14 6.25 -9.98
CA SER A 21 -0.68 7.36 -9.14
C SER A 21 -1.80 8.14 -8.45
N LYS A 22 -3.07 7.93 -8.82
CA LYS A 22 -4.22 8.45 -8.06
C LYS A 22 -4.27 7.94 -6.63
N LYS A 23 -3.66 6.78 -6.35
CA LYS A 23 -3.55 6.25 -4.99
C LYS A 23 -2.77 7.15 -4.03
N PHE A 24 -1.88 8.01 -4.54
CA PHE A 24 -1.25 9.05 -3.71
C PHE A 24 -2.25 10.10 -3.23
N VAL A 25 -3.24 10.45 -4.06
CA VAL A 25 -4.31 11.39 -3.71
C VAL A 25 -5.27 10.73 -2.71
N GLU A 26 -5.66 9.49 -2.94
CA GLU A 26 -6.50 8.70 -2.01
C GLU A 26 -5.83 8.55 -0.64
N TRP A 27 -4.53 8.30 -0.62
CA TRP A 27 -3.72 8.30 0.59
C TRP A 27 -3.77 9.63 1.33
N ALA A 28 -3.60 10.76 0.61
CA ALA A 28 -3.63 12.08 1.21
C ALA A 28 -4.99 12.38 1.86
N VAL A 29 -6.08 12.06 1.17
CA VAL A 29 -7.45 12.21 1.70
C VAL A 29 -7.64 11.33 2.94
N SER A 30 -7.15 10.09 2.91
CA SER A 30 -7.25 9.17 4.04
C SER A 30 -6.42 9.64 5.24
N ALA A 31 -5.21 10.18 5.02
CA ALA A 31 -4.36 10.74 6.07
C ALA A 31 -5.02 11.98 6.72
N LEU A 32 -5.64 12.85 5.93
CA LEU A 32 -6.43 13.98 6.43
C LEU A 32 -7.62 13.50 7.30
N GLN A 33 -8.32 12.45 6.89
CA GLN A 33 -9.42 11.86 7.67
C GLN A 33 -8.95 11.25 8.99
N LEU A 34 -7.68 10.83 9.09
CA LEU A 34 -7.05 10.38 10.33
C LEU A 34 -6.56 11.53 11.22
N GLY A 35 -6.76 12.79 10.82
CA GLY A 35 -6.36 13.98 11.57
C GLY A 35 -4.90 14.40 11.38
N CYS A 36 -4.21 13.86 10.37
CA CYS A 36 -2.89 14.36 9.97
C CYS A 36 -3.05 15.64 9.17
N GLU A 37 -2.18 16.63 9.39
CA GLU A 37 -2.22 17.90 8.68
C GLU A 37 -0.81 18.34 8.28
N SER A 38 -0.63 18.66 7.01
CA SER A 38 0.57 19.36 6.50
C SER A 38 0.21 20.15 5.24
N GLU A 39 0.95 21.21 4.94
CA GLU A 39 0.72 22.01 3.73
C GLU A 39 0.80 21.15 2.46
N HIS A 40 1.81 20.29 2.38
CA HIS A 40 2.00 19.40 1.23
C HIS A 40 0.91 18.33 1.14
N LEU A 41 0.36 17.89 2.27
CA LEU A 41 -0.74 16.94 2.32
C LEU A 41 -2.02 17.53 1.73
N PHE A 42 -2.36 18.77 2.08
CA PHE A 42 -3.49 19.49 1.49
C PHE A 42 -3.32 19.71 -0.01
N VAL A 43 -2.11 20.04 -0.46
CA VAL A 43 -1.83 20.18 -1.89
C VAL A 43 -2.03 18.85 -2.61
N LEU A 44 -1.46 17.75 -2.10
CA LEU A 44 -1.57 16.43 -2.70
C LEU A 44 -3.03 15.97 -2.88
N ALA A 45 -3.87 16.21 -1.88
CA ALA A 45 -5.30 15.87 -1.93
C ALA A 45 -6.04 16.58 -3.09
N GLY A 46 -5.51 17.69 -3.61
CA GLY A 46 -6.06 18.44 -4.75
C GLY A 46 -5.54 18.03 -6.13
N LEU A 47 -4.58 17.10 -6.23
CA LEU A 47 -3.86 16.80 -7.49
C LEU A 47 -4.53 15.71 -8.35
N ASP A 48 -5.85 15.50 -8.24
CA ASP A 48 -6.56 14.43 -8.98
C ASP A 48 -6.48 14.59 -10.51
N GLY A 49 -6.31 15.81 -11.02
CA GLY A 49 -6.13 16.11 -12.45
C GLY A 49 -4.67 16.16 -12.95
N GLU A 50 -3.70 16.05 -12.04
CA GLU A 50 -2.30 16.38 -12.33
C GLU A 50 -1.45 15.16 -12.74
N PRO A 51 -0.28 15.35 -13.36
CA PRO A 51 0.58 14.24 -13.77
C PRO A 51 1.16 13.47 -12.56
N THR A 52 1.52 12.20 -12.81
CA THR A 52 2.13 11.30 -11.81
C THR A 52 3.34 11.92 -11.10
N GLU A 53 4.19 12.64 -11.84
CA GLU A 53 5.41 13.27 -11.31
C GLU A 53 5.10 14.28 -10.19
N GLU A 54 4.08 15.12 -10.38
CA GLU A 54 3.67 16.10 -9.35
C GLU A 54 3.01 15.40 -8.15
N ARG A 55 2.16 14.38 -8.38
CA ARG A 55 1.56 13.61 -7.27
C ARG A 55 2.62 12.94 -6.41
N GLU A 56 3.58 12.26 -7.03
CA GLU A 56 4.65 11.56 -6.31
C GLU A 56 5.56 12.52 -5.54
N LYS A 57 5.88 13.68 -6.13
CA LYS A 57 6.66 14.73 -5.48
C LYS A 57 5.99 15.22 -4.20
N TYR A 58 4.69 15.51 -4.22
CA TYR A 58 3.97 15.97 -3.02
C TYR A 58 3.71 14.83 -2.03
N PHE A 59 3.60 13.58 -2.50
CA PHE A 59 3.57 12.42 -1.62
C PHE A 59 4.83 12.33 -0.75
N TRP A 60 6.02 12.39 -1.35
CA TRP A 60 7.27 12.31 -0.58
C TRP A 60 7.47 13.49 0.36
N LYS A 61 7.06 14.70 -0.05
CA LYS A 61 7.06 15.87 0.85
C LYS A 61 6.12 15.68 2.04
N SER A 62 4.93 15.12 1.82
CA SER A 62 3.96 14.85 2.89
C SER A 62 4.47 13.77 3.85
N VAL A 63 5.09 12.71 3.33
CA VAL A 63 5.74 11.67 4.14
C VAL A 63 6.84 12.27 5.03
N GLN A 64 7.63 13.20 4.50
CA GLN A 64 8.66 13.90 5.25
C GLN A 64 8.08 14.85 6.31
N ASP A 65 7.05 15.64 5.97
CA ASP A 65 6.41 16.57 6.91
C ASP A 65 5.79 15.84 8.11
N LEU A 66 5.23 14.66 7.88
CA LEU A 66 4.56 13.84 8.88
C LEU A 66 5.52 12.93 9.66
N ASP A 67 6.83 13.01 9.39
CA ASP A 67 7.89 12.20 10.01
C ASP A 67 7.58 10.69 9.97
N ILE A 68 7.04 10.23 8.84
CA ILE A 68 6.65 8.82 8.68
C ILE A 68 7.91 8.01 8.33
N GLU A 69 8.27 7.07 9.20
CA GLU A 69 9.30 6.09 8.90
C GLU A 69 8.83 5.12 7.82
N VAL A 70 9.50 5.17 6.67
CA VAL A 70 9.25 4.27 5.55
C VAL A 70 10.23 3.10 5.60
N ALA A 71 9.72 1.87 5.41
CA ALA A 71 10.55 0.67 5.30
C ALA A 71 11.63 0.85 4.23
N ARG A 72 12.87 0.43 4.54
CA ARG A 72 14.06 0.89 3.83
C ARG A 72 14.36 0.07 2.58
N THR A 73 13.80 -1.12 2.48
CA THR A 73 14.05 -2.05 1.36
C THR A 73 12.74 -2.54 0.73
N GLU A 74 12.79 -2.86 -0.56
CA GLU A 74 11.65 -3.45 -1.30
C GLU A 74 11.18 -4.76 -0.64
N GLY A 75 12.11 -5.58 -0.14
CA GLY A 75 11.78 -6.82 0.56
C GLY A 75 11.02 -6.61 1.86
N GLU A 76 11.38 -5.58 2.64
CA GLU A 76 10.64 -5.21 3.86
C GLU A 76 9.24 -4.67 3.52
N LEU A 77 9.12 -3.83 2.48
CA LEU A 77 7.82 -3.32 2.01
C LEU A 77 6.88 -4.46 1.57
N ASN A 78 7.38 -5.39 0.76
CA ASN A 78 6.62 -6.56 0.30
C ASN A 78 6.17 -7.43 1.48
N TYR A 79 7.05 -7.63 2.46
CA TYR A 79 6.72 -8.41 3.65
C TYR A 79 5.64 -7.75 4.52
N CYS A 80 5.76 -6.44 4.80
CA CYS A 80 4.76 -5.70 5.55
C CYS A 80 3.41 -5.68 4.83
N TYR A 81 3.41 -5.51 3.51
CA TYR A 81 2.20 -5.54 2.70
C TYR A 81 1.53 -6.91 2.71
N ALA A 82 2.30 -8.00 2.60
CA ALA A 82 1.78 -9.35 2.74
C ALA A 82 1.07 -9.55 4.09
N LEU A 83 1.71 -9.15 5.19
CA LEU A 83 1.09 -9.25 6.52
C LEU A 83 -0.21 -8.44 6.62
N MET A 84 -0.22 -7.22 6.06
CA MET A 84 -1.40 -6.37 6.06
C MET A 84 -2.56 -6.99 5.27
N ILE A 85 -2.32 -7.53 4.07
CA ILE A 85 -3.34 -8.21 3.27
C ILE A 85 -3.88 -9.44 4.00
N ALA A 86 -3.00 -10.24 4.61
CA ALA A 86 -3.42 -11.39 5.40
C ALA A 86 -4.31 -10.99 6.60
N ASP A 87 -3.94 -9.93 7.32
CA ASP A 87 -4.70 -9.43 8.47
C ASP A 87 -6.07 -8.87 8.04
N LYS A 88 -6.13 -8.04 6.99
CA LYS A 88 -7.38 -7.53 6.42
C LYS A 88 -8.31 -8.67 5.97
N ALA A 89 -7.76 -9.75 5.40
CA ALA A 89 -8.54 -10.92 4.99
C ALA A 89 -9.09 -11.71 6.20
N ILE A 90 -8.28 -11.94 7.24
CA ILE A 90 -8.70 -12.62 8.47
C ILE A 90 -9.83 -11.84 9.16
N LYS A 91 -9.72 -10.50 9.18
CA LYS A 91 -10.73 -9.59 9.73
C LYS A 91 -11.97 -9.43 8.86
N LYS A 92 -11.97 -10.00 7.64
CA LYS A 92 -13.05 -9.87 6.63
C LYS A 92 -13.29 -8.42 6.18
N GLU A 93 -12.27 -7.59 6.24
CA GLU A 93 -12.29 -6.21 5.72
C GLU A 93 -12.17 -6.20 4.20
N ILE A 94 -11.52 -7.23 3.63
CA ILE A 94 -11.42 -7.49 2.20
C ILE A 94 -11.89 -8.91 1.87
N GLY A 95 -12.34 -9.11 0.62
CA GLY A 95 -12.72 -10.42 0.12
C GLY A 95 -11.51 -11.35 -0.06
N ILE A 96 -11.71 -12.66 0.15
CA ILE A 96 -10.63 -13.65 0.04
C ILE A 96 -10.05 -13.73 -1.38
N ASP A 97 -10.87 -13.54 -2.41
CA ASP A 97 -10.42 -13.51 -3.81
C ASP A 97 -9.48 -12.33 -4.08
N TYR A 98 -9.82 -11.16 -3.53
CA TYR A 98 -8.99 -9.96 -3.64
C TYR A 98 -7.66 -10.17 -2.90
N ALA A 99 -7.71 -10.65 -1.66
CA ALA A 99 -6.52 -10.96 -0.86
C ALA A 99 -5.59 -11.97 -1.56
N PHE A 100 -6.15 -13.02 -2.15
CA PHE A 100 -5.40 -13.99 -2.95
C PHE A 100 -4.75 -13.34 -4.17
N SER A 101 -5.46 -12.46 -4.88
CA SER A 101 -4.91 -11.74 -6.03
C SER A 101 -3.72 -10.85 -5.65
N GLU A 102 -3.80 -10.14 -4.52
CA GLU A 102 -2.71 -9.29 -4.02
C GLU A 102 -1.51 -10.14 -3.58
N MET A 103 -1.74 -11.23 -2.85
CA MET A 103 -0.67 -12.17 -2.48
C MET A 103 0.03 -12.78 -3.68
N LEU A 104 -0.72 -13.11 -4.73
CA LEU A 104 -0.13 -13.63 -5.96
C LEU A 104 0.80 -12.60 -6.61
N LYS A 105 0.42 -11.31 -6.64
CA LYS A 105 1.29 -10.23 -7.14
C LYS A 105 2.58 -10.11 -6.33
N ILE A 106 2.50 -10.22 -4.99
CA ILE A 106 3.67 -10.21 -4.11
C ILE A 106 4.60 -11.38 -4.42
N VAL A 107 4.06 -12.60 -4.55
CA VAL A 107 4.84 -13.80 -4.91
C VAL A 107 5.60 -13.58 -6.22
N TYR A 108 4.91 -13.08 -7.27
CA TYR A 108 5.55 -12.77 -8.54
C TYR A 108 6.62 -11.69 -8.44
N ALA A 109 6.34 -10.59 -7.72
CA ALA A 109 7.29 -9.49 -7.54
C ALA A 109 8.54 -9.91 -6.73
N SER A 110 8.38 -10.88 -5.84
CA SER A 110 9.47 -11.43 -5.01
C SER A 110 10.28 -12.57 -5.66
N ASP A 111 10.03 -12.88 -6.94
CA ASP A 111 10.60 -14.04 -7.64
C ASP A 111 10.36 -15.36 -6.87
N TYR A 112 9.11 -15.58 -6.44
CA TYR A 112 8.66 -16.78 -5.75
C TYR A 112 9.37 -17.06 -4.41
N GLU A 113 9.69 -16.01 -3.65
CA GLU A 113 10.32 -16.17 -2.35
C GLU A 113 9.49 -17.11 -1.44
N HIS A 114 10.14 -18.15 -0.90
CA HIS A 114 9.48 -19.25 -0.20
C HIS A 114 8.60 -18.82 0.98
N ARG A 115 8.87 -17.66 1.60
CA ARG A 115 8.10 -17.15 2.75
C ARG A 115 6.65 -16.80 2.41
N TYR A 116 6.33 -16.50 1.16
CA TYR A 116 4.98 -16.10 0.74
C TYR A 116 4.13 -17.28 0.25
N LEU A 117 4.76 -18.40 -0.11
CA LEU A 117 4.07 -19.58 -0.66
C LEU A 117 3.04 -20.20 0.32
N PRO A 118 3.32 -20.32 1.65
CA PRO A 118 2.32 -20.85 2.59
C PRO A 118 1.06 -20.00 2.65
N PHE A 119 1.18 -18.67 2.62
CA PHE A 119 0.04 -17.75 2.62
C PHE A 119 -0.84 -17.95 1.36
N LEU A 120 -0.20 -18.05 0.19
CA LEU A 120 -0.89 -18.28 -1.07
C LEU A 120 -1.65 -19.62 -1.07
N ILE A 121 -1.04 -20.69 -0.57
CA ILE A 121 -1.67 -22.02 -0.51
C ILE A 121 -2.87 -22.00 0.42
N LEU A 122 -2.75 -21.39 1.61
CA LEU A 122 -3.84 -21.30 2.57
C LEU A 122 -5.03 -20.49 2.01
N MET A 123 -4.77 -19.33 1.40
CA MET A 123 -5.84 -18.52 0.81
C MET A 123 -6.55 -19.27 -0.34
N LYS A 124 -5.80 -20.02 -1.16
CA LYS A 124 -6.39 -20.87 -2.20
C LYS A 124 -7.36 -21.91 -1.64
N THR A 125 -7.06 -22.50 -0.47
CA THR A 125 -7.96 -23.49 0.14
C THR A 125 -9.26 -22.89 0.68
N TRP A 126 -9.33 -21.58 0.89
CA TRP A 126 -10.55 -20.90 1.37
C TRP A 126 -11.47 -20.45 0.24
N ILE A 127 -11.00 -20.48 -1.00
CA ILE A 127 -11.73 -20.12 -2.22
C ILE A 127 -12.50 -21.32 -2.81
N ILE A 128 -12.14 -22.56 -2.42
CA ILE A 128 -12.75 -23.83 -2.88
C ILE A 128 -13.76 -24.32 -1.85
#